data_AF-A0A9E4CP84-F1
#
_entry.id   AF-A0A9E4CP84-F1
#
_cell.length_a   1.000
_cell.length_b   1.000
_cell.length_c   1.000
_cell.angle_alpha   90.00
_cell.angle_beta   90.00
_cell.angle_gamma   90.00
#
_symmetry.space_group_name_H-M   'P 1'
#
loop_
_entity.id
_entity.type
_entity.pdbx_description
1 polymer ?
#
loop_
_entity_poly.entity_id
_entity_poly.type
_entity_poly.pdbx_seq_one_letter_code
_entity_poly.pdbx_strand_id
1 'polypeptide(L)'
;MSAPTHTASLFGGAIGVLQQLANELMSRVTVQVGPLPDVPIGDVIDTRRGAARDAADAVEVLLDALRGRHDVDPQRARATRPLLLDTTVQGSSSGTSTRLVVDADAPDAGWGTAGRESAMVAVYVDGVYHSTIVVLHERSEPYEVNLGELPAGGHRVELRAATDVAPTMPVVRSASARVTSGDEALVDRYAPVFVMRDCDTGERNSSSRSDAPLLMTPAITHHPDGSRTIEYRVVLSNEDGGTAPPDLLAKFGRTIDAEPLYRVTIDADGRVTDEQYQSPVHRWLAFDGEHHGARPILRVSTANNLVSARPGLRGAERWSDAAIDIIAPETSDHEVMRAHPWTWRVMALELLREGRTAAADAVRGARQIGDPRRYVFLGPLDDAARAAIAAAGGLVLVLADGSRVLAKIAKGFAAGDFHQSALELPDGAATDAVRGVADLDVSAVVLDADLSMRVLRPAARESAGVRGAYVRA
;
A
#
# COMPACT_ATOMS: atom_id res chain seq x y z
N MET A 1 51.51 9.75 13.96
CA MET A 1 50.68 9.31 15.10
C MET A 1 49.27 9.14 14.57
N SER A 2 48.91 7.92 14.20
CA SER A 2 47.61 7.55 13.65
C SER A 2 47.21 6.24 14.34
N ALA A 3 46.17 6.31 15.18
CA ALA A 3 45.56 5.15 15.80
C ALA A 3 44.57 4.50 14.81
N PRO A 4 44.52 3.17 14.67
CA PRO A 4 43.50 2.50 13.89
C PRO A 4 42.24 2.24 14.72
N THR A 5 41.10 2.53 14.11
CA THR A 5 39.73 2.26 14.60
C THR A 5 39.41 0.77 14.52
N HIS A 6 39.57 0.06 15.63
CA HIS A 6 39.01 -1.29 15.86
C HIS A 6 37.60 -1.18 16.46
N THR A 7 36.58 -0.93 15.65
CA THR A 7 35.17 -1.01 16.11
C THR A 7 34.24 -1.75 15.14
N ALA A 8 34.56 -1.85 13.85
CA ALA A 8 33.72 -2.55 12.87
C ALA A 8 33.80 -4.09 12.93
N SER A 9 34.85 -4.66 13.51
CA SER A 9 35.07 -6.12 13.57
C SER A 9 34.31 -6.81 14.71
N LEU A 10 33.86 -6.09 15.74
CA LEU A 10 33.19 -6.68 16.91
C LEU A 10 31.70 -6.93 16.66
N PHE A 11 31.05 -6.09 15.84
CA PHE A 11 29.61 -6.21 15.53
C PHE A 11 29.30 -7.39 14.57
N GLY A 12 30.15 -7.63 13.56
CA GLY A 12 29.97 -8.78 12.66
C GLY A 12 30.17 -10.14 13.35
N GLY A 13 31.04 -10.20 14.36
CA GLY A 13 31.25 -11.39 15.18
C GLY A 13 30.07 -11.72 16.10
N ALA A 14 29.46 -10.71 16.71
CA ALA A 14 28.31 -10.89 17.59
C ALA A 14 27.06 -11.40 16.84
N ILE A 15 26.79 -10.85 15.65
CA ILE A 15 25.68 -11.30 14.79
C ILE A 15 25.89 -12.74 14.30
N GLY A 16 27.12 -13.10 13.91
CA GLY A 16 27.46 -14.47 13.52
C GLY A 16 27.29 -15.48 14.65
N VAL A 17 27.69 -15.13 15.87
CA VAL A 17 27.52 -15.97 17.07
C VAL A 17 26.05 -16.12 17.44
N LEU A 18 25.23 -15.08 17.29
CA LEU A 18 23.79 -15.14 17.56
C LEU A 18 23.01 -15.94 16.51
N GLN A 19 23.36 -15.81 15.22
CA GLN A 19 22.82 -16.66 14.16
C GLN A 19 23.17 -18.14 14.40
N GLN A 20 24.39 -18.40 14.87
CA GLN A 20 24.86 -19.74 15.20
C GLN A 20 24.14 -20.29 16.44
N LEU A 21 23.92 -19.48 17.48
CA LEU A 21 23.12 -19.84 18.66
C LEU A 21 21.65 -20.08 18.31
N ALA A 22 21.05 -19.29 17.44
CA ALA A 22 19.67 -19.49 16.97
C ALA A 22 19.55 -20.80 16.17
N ASN A 23 20.51 -21.08 15.28
CA ASN A 23 20.59 -22.35 14.56
C ASN A 23 20.83 -23.53 15.51
N GLU A 24 21.67 -23.36 16.54
CA GLU A 24 21.88 -24.37 17.57
C GLU A 24 20.61 -24.60 18.41
N LEU A 25 19.90 -23.55 18.81
CA LEU A 25 18.66 -23.63 19.57
C LEU A 25 17.59 -24.36 18.76
N MET A 26 17.44 -24.00 17.48
CA MET A 26 16.52 -24.65 16.54
C MET A 26 16.89 -26.11 16.26
N SER A 27 18.19 -26.46 16.26
CA SER A 27 18.64 -27.85 16.14
C SER A 27 18.49 -28.66 17.44
N ARG A 28 18.51 -27.98 18.59
CA ARG A 28 18.31 -28.57 19.92
C ARG A 28 16.84 -28.72 20.31
N VAL A 29 15.91 -28.15 19.54
CA VAL A 29 14.50 -28.61 19.49
C VAL A 29 14.42 -29.95 18.73
N THR A 30 15.26 -30.91 19.14
CA THR A 30 15.04 -32.32 18.92
C THR A 30 14.66 -32.88 20.29
N VAL A 31 13.37 -32.88 20.60
CA VAL A 31 12.86 -33.37 21.88
C VAL A 31 13.16 -34.86 21.98
N GLN A 32 14.00 -35.27 22.94
CA GLN A 32 14.21 -36.68 23.27
C GLN A 32 12.87 -37.31 23.65
N VAL A 33 12.51 -38.37 22.93
CA VAL A 33 11.29 -39.16 23.17
C VAL A 33 11.52 -40.06 24.39
N GLY A 34 11.16 -39.56 25.57
CA GLY A 34 10.86 -40.42 26.71
C GLY A 34 9.45 -41.01 26.57
N PRO A 35 9.17 -42.20 27.12
CA PRO A 35 7.83 -42.78 27.09
C PRO A 35 6.84 -41.85 27.83
N LEU A 36 5.79 -41.43 27.13
CA LEU A 36 4.74 -40.56 27.69
C LEU A 36 3.71 -41.41 28.47
N PRO A 37 3.21 -40.91 29.62
CA PRO A 37 2.00 -41.42 30.25
C PRO A 37 0.76 -41.07 29.41
N ASP A 38 -0.36 -41.78 29.62
CA ASP A 38 -1.62 -41.70 28.87
C ASP A 38 -2.25 -40.29 28.83
N VAL A 39 -1.74 -39.42 27.95
CA VAL A 39 -2.33 -38.11 27.62
C VAL A 39 -2.77 -38.14 26.15
N PRO A 40 -3.97 -37.63 25.80
CA PRO A 40 -4.43 -37.59 24.42
C PRO A 40 -3.41 -36.88 23.50
N ILE A 41 -3.03 -37.54 22.40
CA ILE A 41 -2.01 -37.06 21.46
C ILE A 41 -2.33 -35.66 20.88
N GLY A 42 -3.61 -35.28 20.79
CA GLY A 42 -4.03 -33.96 20.32
C GLY A 42 -3.55 -32.82 21.22
N ASP A 43 -3.75 -32.95 22.54
CA ASP A 43 -3.39 -31.91 23.51
C ASP A 43 -1.87 -31.68 23.57
N VAL A 44 -1.09 -32.75 23.37
CA VAL A 44 0.38 -32.70 23.33
C VAL A 44 0.87 -32.01 22.07
N ILE A 45 0.20 -32.17 20.93
CA ILE A 45 0.58 -31.52 19.66
C ILE A 45 0.26 -30.02 19.70
N ASP A 46 -0.91 -29.64 20.22
CA ASP A 46 -1.32 -28.24 20.29
C ASP A 46 -0.50 -27.44 21.31
N THR A 47 -0.22 -28.04 22.48
CA THR A 47 0.68 -27.43 23.47
C THR A 47 2.10 -27.23 22.92
N ARG A 48 2.59 -28.18 22.11
CA ARG A 48 3.92 -28.09 21.48
C ARG A 48 3.97 -27.09 20.33
N ARG A 49 2.88 -26.93 19.56
CA ARG A 49 2.74 -25.87 18.56
C ARG A 49 2.69 -24.49 19.21
N GLY A 50 2.00 -24.37 20.34
CA GLY A 50 1.99 -23.16 21.18
C GLY A 50 3.40 -22.80 21.67
N ALA A 51 4.10 -23.74 22.30
CA ALA A 51 5.45 -23.47 22.81
C ALA A 51 6.48 -23.13 21.71
N ALA A 52 6.37 -23.75 20.52
CA ALA A 52 7.21 -23.41 19.38
C ALA A 52 6.86 -22.03 18.79
N ARG A 53 5.58 -21.63 18.80
CA ARG A 53 5.10 -20.30 18.42
C ARG A 53 5.65 -19.24 19.38
N ASP A 54 5.51 -19.46 20.69
CA ASP A 54 5.99 -18.55 21.73
C ASP A 54 7.53 -18.37 21.67
N ALA A 55 8.27 -19.44 21.38
CA ALA A 55 9.72 -19.38 21.22
C ALA A 55 10.15 -18.62 19.95
N ALA A 56 9.42 -18.79 18.84
CA ALA A 56 9.67 -18.03 17.61
C ALA A 56 9.39 -16.53 17.81
N ASP A 57 8.28 -16.20 18.49
CA ASP A 57 7.90 -14.83 18.82
C ASP A 57 8.94 -14.17 19.75
N ALA A 58 9.46 -14.90 20.75
CA ALA A 58 10.51 -14.42 21.63
C ALA A 58 11.86 -14.18 20.93
N VAL A 59 12.21 -15.03 19.95
CA VAL A 59 13.44 -14.87 19.14
C VAL A 59 13.32 -13.64 18.23
N GLU A 60 12.17 -13.43 17.59
CA GLU A 60 11.94 -12.22 16.79
C GLU A 60 12.04 -10.95 17.67
N VAL A 61 11.36 -10.90 18.82
CA VAL A 61 11.48 -9.76 19.76
C VAL A 61 12.94 -9.47 20.16
N LEU A 62 13.76 -10.50 20.35
CA LEU A 62 15.18 -10.35 20.67
C LEU A 62 15.98 -9.83 19.46
N LEU A 63 15.74 -10.37 18.26
CA LEU A 63 16.37 -9.91 17.02
C LEU A 63 16.01 -8.45 16.73
N ASP A 64 14.82 -8.03 17.11
CA ASP A 64 14.27 -6.69 16.88
C ASP A 64 14.94 -5.66 17.78
N ALA A 65 15.10 -6.00 19.07
CA ALA A 65 15.89 -5.22 20.00
C ALA A 65 17.37 -5.11 19.55
N LEU A 66 17.94 -6.19 19.01
CA LEU A 66 19.33 -6.22 18.53
C LEU A 66 19.54 -5.44 17.23
N ARG A 67 18.52 -5.32 16.38
CA ARG A 67 18.54 -4.51 15.16
C ARG A 67 18.34 -3.00 15.43
N GLY A 68 18.27 -2.59 16.70
CA GLY A 68 18.09 -1.19 17.08
C GLY A 68 16.70 -0.65 16.74
N ARG A 69 15.68 -1.53 16.66
CA ARG A 69 14.31 -1.08 16.42
C ARG A 69 13.89 -0.17 17.57
N HIS A 70 13.57 1.07 17.23
CA HIS A 70 12.99 2.01 18.18
C HIS A 70 11.55 1.57 18.42
N ASP A 71 11.33 0.79 19.49
CA ASP A 71 10.00 0.68 20.10
C ASP A 71 9.64 2.09 20.61
N VAL A 72 8.98 2.85 19.75
CA VAL A 72 8.43 4.15 20.14
C VAL A 72 7.21 3.82 20.97
N ASP A 73 7.38 3.78 22.30
CA ASP A 73 6.26 3.70 23.22
C ASP A 73 5.27 4.82 22.86
N PRO A 74 4.09 4.49 22.30
CA PRO A 74 3.19 5.50 21.77
C PRO A 74 2.65 6.42 22.86
N GLN A 75 2.61 5.93 24.11
CA GLN A 75 2.19 6.72 25.27
C GLN A 75 3.27 7.71 25.71
N ARG A 76 4.53 7.28 25.69
CA ARG A 76 5.65 8.19 25.93
C ARG A 76 5.74 9.25 24.83
N ALA A 77 5.58 8.84 23.58
CA ALA A 77 5.58 9.75 22.43
C ALA A 77 4.42 10.76 22.49
N ARG A 78 3.23 10.34 22.97
CA ARG A 78 2.08 11.23 23.18
C ARG A 78 2.44 12.46 24.02
N ALA A 79 3.25 12.28 25.07
CA ALA A 79 3.62 13.35 25.99
C ALA A 79 4.55 14.41 25.36
N THR A 80 5.31 14.02 24.33
CA THR A 80 6.30 14.90 23.67
C THR A 80 5.82 15.43 22.33
N ARG A 81 4.90 14.73 21.65
CA ARG A 81 4.35 15.13 20.35
C ARG A 81 3.46 16.38 20.49
N PRO A 82 3.70 17.44 19.70
CA PRO A 82 2.86 18.63 19.70
C PRO A 82 1.39 18.29 19.44
N LEU A 83 0.49 18.84 20.27
CA LEU A 83 -0.95 18.76 20.01
C LEU A 83 -1.30 19.71 18.87
N LEU A 84 -1.93 19.19 17.82
CA LEU A 84 -2.41 19.97 16.68
C LEU A 84 -3.86 20.37 16.88
N LEU A 85 -4.69 19.39 17.29
CA LEU A 85 -6.11 19.57 17.50
C LEU A 85 -6.60 18.50 18.50
N ASP A 86 -7.57 18.85 19.33
CA ASP A 86 -8.38 17.87 20.06
C ASP A 86 -9.87 18.12 19.83
N THR A 87 -10.64 17.02 19.86
CA THR A 87 -12.08 17.05 19.65
C THR A 87 -12.75 15.93 20.44
N THR A 88 -14.06 16.00 20.56
CA THR A 88 -14.88 14.93 21.15
C THR A 88 -15.77 14.34 20.07
N VAL A 89 -15.71 13.03 19.91
CA VAL A 89 -16.60 12.27 19.01
C VAL A 89 -17.62 11.51 19.84
N GLN A 90 -18.81 11.30 19.30
CA GLN A 90 -19.83 10.50 19.98
C GLN A 90 -19.78 9.08 19.43
N GLY A 91 -19.55 8.11 20.31
CA GLY A 91 -19.82 6.72 20.00
C GLY A 91 -21.32 6.44 20.04
N SER A 92 -21.73 5.42 19.30
CA SER A 92 -23.13 5.12 19.02
C SER A 92 -23.45 3.67 19.41
N SER A 93 -24.74 3.32 19.39
CA SER A 93 -25.21 1.97 19.64
C SER A 93 -24.72 0.96 18.60
N SER A 94 -24.87 -0.33 18.91
CA SER A 94 -24.46 -1.46 18.06
C SER A 94 -24.91 -1.34 16.60
N GLY A 95 -24.02 -1.67 15.65
CA GLY A 95 -24.34 -1.67 14.22
C GLY A 95 -23.93 -0.42 13.46
N THR A 96 -23.16 0.47 14.09
CA THR A 96 -22.61 1.68 13.47
C THR A 96 -21.12 1.77 13.74
N SER A 97 -20.37 2.36 12.81
CA SER A 97 -18.94 2.65 12.96
C SER A 97 -18.71 4.16 12.91
N THR A 98 -17.60 4.62 13.49
CA THR A 98 -17.25 6.04 13.51
C THR A 98 -16.03 6.29 12.64
N ARG A 99 -16.16 7.23 11.70
CA ARG A 99 -15.04 7.77 10.92
C ARG A 99 -14.71 9.18 11.40
N LEU A 100 -13.42 9.46 11.55
CA LEU A 100 -12.91 10.81 11.78
C LEU A 100 -12.46 11.41 10.44
N VAL A 101 -13.13 12.46 9.99
CA VAL A 101 -12.75 13.24 8.81
C VAL A 101 -11.80 14.34 9.25
N VAL A 102 -10.60 14.37 8.69
CA VAL A 102 -9.52 15.29 9.03
C VAL A 102 -9.11 16.08 7.79
N ASP A 103 -9.28 17.39 7.83
CA ASP A 103 -8.70 18.31 6.85
C ASP A 103 -7.27 18.64 7.32
N ALA A 104 -6.30 18.02 6.65
CA ALA A 104 -4.89 18.17 6.95
C ALA A 104 -4.08 18.40 5.67
N ASP A 105 -2.95 19.07 5.81
CA ASP A 105 -1.99 19.36 4.74
C ASP A 105 -0.58 19.39 5.31
N ALA A 106 0.41 19.31 4.44
CA ALA A 106 1.83 19.38 4.76
C ALA A 106 2.51 20.34 3.77
N PRO A 107 2.34 21.67 3.94
CA PRO A 107 2.77 22.65 2.93
C PRO A 107 4.29 22.69 2.70
N ASP A 108 5.07 22.25 3.69
CA ASP A 108 6.53 22.14 3.60
C ASP A 108 7.02 20.75 3.17
N ALA A 109 6.09 19.82 2.92
CA ALA A 109 6.38 18.50 2.36
C ALA A 109 6.30 18.50 0.82
N GLY A 110 6.86 17.47 0.23
CA GLY A 110 6.60 17.10 -1.15
C GLY A 110 7.16 15.71 -1.41
N TRP A 111 6.33 14.79 -1.90
CA TRP A 111 6.66 13.38 -2.06
C TRP A 111 7.86 13.15 -2.98
N GLY A 112 8.13 14.09 -3.89
CA GLY A 112 9.31 14.09 -4.76
C GLY A 112 10.59 14.63 -4.13
N THR A 113 10.56 15.10 -2.88
CA THR A 113 11.69 15.73 -2.19
C THR A 113 12.24 14.84 -1.08
N ALA A 114 13.47 14.36 -1.25
CA ALA A 114 14.14 13.54 -0.25
C ALA A 114 14.25 14.25 1.12
N GLY A 115 13.84 13.55 2.19
CA GLY A 115 13.85 14.04 3.56
C GLY A 115 12.69 14.98 3.94
N ARG A 116 11.76 15.23 3.03
CA ARG A 116 10.52 16.02 3.26
C ARG A 116 9.33 15.39 2.54
N GLU A 117 9.29 14.07 2.41
CA GLU A 117 8.33 13.36 1.58
C GLU A 117 6.88 13.57 2.05
N SER A 118 6.66 13.49 3.36
CA SER A 118 5.35 13.64 3.99
C SER A 118 5.45 14.29 5.37
N ALA A 119 4.30 14.58 5.97
CA ALA A 119 4.17 14.80 7.41
C ALA A 119 3.32 13.68 8.05
N MET A 120 3.37 13.54 9.37
CA MET A 120 2.66 12.48 10.08
C MET A 120 1.79 13.03 11.21
N VAL A 121 0.53 12.58 11.27
CA VAL A 121 -0.41 12.92 12.34
C VAL A 121 -0.80 11.67 13.12
N ALA A 122 -0.32 11.56 14.35
CA ALA A 122 -0.71 10.49 15.26
C ALA A 122 -2.10 10.75 15.85
N VAL A 123 -2.96 9.73 15.81
CA VAL A 123 -4.33 9.75 16.30
C VAL A 123 -4.39 8.98 17.62
N TYR A 124 -4.92 9.63 18.66
CA TYR A 124 -5.18 9.01 19.95
C TYR A 124 -6.66 9.09 20.29
N VAL A 125 -7.25 8.00 20.76
CA VAL A 125 -8.63 7.94 21.26
C VAL A 125 -8.57 7.62 22.75
N ASP A 126 -9.15 8.49 23.58
CA ASP A 126 -9.10 8.44 25.05
C ASP A 126 -7.69 8.29 25.60
N GLY A 127 -6.73 8.92 24.91
CA GLY A 127 -5.31 8.87 25.25
C GLY A 127 -4.60 7.58 24.81
N VAL A 128 -5.28 6.64 24.16
CA VAL A 128 -4.68 5.42 23.60
C VAL A 128 -4.32 5.64 22.14
N TYR A 129 -3.09 5.26 21.75
CA TYR A 129 -2.66 5.33 20.35
C TYR A 129 -3.53 4.43 19.49
N HIS A 130 -4.13 5.02 18.46
CA HIS A 130 -5.00 4.33 17.53
C HIS A 130 -4.26 4.05 16.22
N SER A 131 -3.84 5.12 15.53
CA SER A 131 -3.20 5.05 14.22
C SER A 131 -2.38 6.30 13.91
N THR A 132 -1.81 6.36 12.72
CA THR A 132 -1.11 7.53 12.17
C THR A 132 -1.57 7.75 10.74
N ILE A 133 -1.79 9.01 10.41
CA ILE A 133 -2.16 9.48 9.08
C ILE A 133 -0.87 9.95 8.38
N VAL A 134 -0.62 9.42 7.19
CA VAL A 134 0.43 9.93 6.28
C VAL A 134 -0.16 11.13 5.55
N VAL A 135 0.29 12.33 5.90
CA VAL A 135 -0.19 13.58 5.29
C VAL A 135 0.69 13.94 4.11
N LEU A 136 0.12 13.84 2.90
CA LEU A 136 0.74 14.15 1.62
C LEU A 136 0.31 15.52 1.12
N HIS A 137 1.26 16.31 0.63
CA HIS A 137 0.98 17.62 0.01
C HIS A 137 0.26 17.46 -1.35
N GLU A 138 0.51 16.33 -2.02
CA GLU A 138 -0.07 15.99 -3.33
C GLU A 138 -1.56 15.65 -3.27
N ARG A 139 -2.10 15.41 -2.07
CA ARG A 139 -3.49 15.07 -1.84
C ARG A 139 -4.26 16.28 -1.31
N SER A 140 -5.32 16.66 -2.03
CA SER A 140 -6.22 17.76 -1.63
C SER A 140 -7.49 17.28 -0.91
N GLU A 141 -7.76 15.98 -0.94
CA GLU A 141 -8.94 15.38 -0.31
C GLU A 141 -8.71 15.18 1.20
N PRO A 142 -9.74 15.38 2.06
CA PRO A 142 -9.64 15.05 3.48
C PRO A 142 -9.22 13.61 3.73
N TYR A 143 -8.61 13.37 4.88
CA TYR A 143 -8.30 12.03 5.37
C TYR A 143 -9.49 11.53 6.19
N GLU A 144 -9.86 10.27 6.01
CA GLU A 144 -10.85 9.62 6.87
C GLU A 144 -10.15 8.53 7.66
N VAL A 145 -10.24 8.56 8.99
CA VAL A 145 -9.72 7.51 9.87
C VAL A 145 -10.87 6.69 10.40
N ASN A 146 -10.85 5.38 10.18
CA ASN A 146 -11.83 4.48 10.77
C ASN A 146 -11.49 4.23 12.24
N LEU A 147 -12.27 4.84 13.14
CA LEU A 147 -12.14 4.66 14.60
C LEU A 147 -12.83 3.38 15.10
N GLY A 148 -13.48 2.63 14.19
CA GLY A 148 -14.24 1.42 14.49
C GLY A 148 -15.52 1.71 15.26
N GLU A 149 -15.96 0.71 16.01
CA GLU A 149 -17.13 0.81 16.90
C GLU A 149 -16.71 1.41 18.23
N LEU A 150 -17.03 2.68 18.44
CA LEU A 150 -16.82 3.34 19.71
C LEU A 150 -17.99 3.06 20.65
N PRO A 151 -17.74 2.70 21.93
CA PRO A 151 -18.79 2.56 22.93
C PRO A 151 -19.70 3.79 23.03
N ALA A 152 -20.93 3.60 23.51
CA ALA A 152 -21.84 4.73 23.68
C ALA A 152 -21.26 5.77 24.67
N GLY A 153 -21.18 7.03 24.22
CA GLY A 153 -20.65 8.13 25.02
C GLY A 153 -19.70 9.05 24.26
N GLY A 154 -19.18 10.07 24.94
CA GLY A 154 -18.18 10.97 24.38
C GLY A 154 -16.78 10.39 24.50
N HIS A 155 -16.07 10.30 23.38
CA HIS A 155 -14.68 9.87 23.29
C HIS A 155 -13.79 11.04 22.88
N ARG A 156 -12.67 11.22 23.57
CA ARG A 156 -11.73 12.30 23.26
C ARG A 156 -10.73 11.85 22.21
N VAL A 157 -10.66 12.57 21.10
CA VAL A 157 -9.70 12.34 20.02
C VAL A 157 -8.65 13.44 20.05
N GLU A 158 -7.37 13.05 20.09
CA GLU A 158 -6.24 13.96 19.92
C GLU A 158 -5.53 13.68 18.60
N LEU A 159 -5.24 14.75 17.85
CA LEU A 159 -4.38 14.74 16.68
C LEU A 159 -3.06 15.42 17.06
N ARG A 160 -1.96 14.69 16.93
CA ARG A 160 -0.62 15.15 17.34
C ARG A 160 0.38 15.00 16.21
N ALA A 161 1.28 15.97 16.07
CA ALA A 161 2.35 15.89 15.08
C ALA A 161 3.37 14.83 15.49
N ALA A 162 3.59 13.82 14.64
CA ALA A 162 4.59 12.78 14.86
C ALA A 162 5.92 13.17 14.20
N THR A 163 6.50 14.28 14.64
CA THR A 163 7.75 14.82 14.07
C THR A 163 8.99 13.97 14.36
N ASP A 164 8.86 13.03 15.29
CA ASP A 164 9.82 11.96 15.55
C ASP A 164 9.87 10.89 14.45
N VAL A 165 8.81 10.78 13.64
CA VAL A 165 8.72 9.84 12.51
C VAL A 165 9.00 10.56 11.18
N ALA A 166 8.32 11.68 10.94
CA ALA A 166 8.50 12.50 9.75
C ALA A 166 8.83 13.94 10.16
N PRO A 167 9.97 14.53 9.75
CA PRO A 167 10.42 15.82 10.29
C PRO A 167 9.54 17.00 9.89
N THR A 168 8.72 16.86 8.84
CA THR A 168 7.84 17.92 8.36
C THR A 168 6.66 18.15 9.31
N MET A 169 6.36 19.41 9.61
CA MET A 169 5.22 19.76 10.46
C MET A 169 3.91 19.71 9.65
N PRO A 170 2.91 18.91 10.07
CA PRO A 170 1.58 18.93 9.45
C PRO A 170 0.77 20.14 9.92
N VAL A 171 -0.20 20.53 9.10
CA VAL A 171 -1.24 21.50 9.43
C VAL A 171 -2.58 20.77 9.47
N VAL A 172 -3.25 20.75 10.62
CA VAL A 172 -4.62 20.24 10.75
C VAL A 172 -5.56 21.43 10.86
N ARG A 173 -6.45 21.61 9.88
CA ARG A 173 -7.40 22.74 9.82
C ARG A 173 -8.68 22.43 10.56
N SER A 174 -9.18 21.20 10.43
CA SER A 174 -10.40 20.77 11.11
C SER A 174 -10.43 19.24 11.28
N ALA A 175 -11.21 18.79 12.26
CA ALA A 175 -11.58 17.39 12.41
C ALA A 175 -13.04 17.27 12.81
N SER A 176 -13.78 16.37 12.17
CA SER A 176 -15.18 16.08 12.46
C SER A 176 -15.44 14.58 12.43
N ALA A 177 -16.49 14.13 13.10
CA ALA A 177 -16.88 12.72 13.09
C ALA A 177 -18.09 12.51 12.19
N ARG A 178 -18.08 11.40 11.46
CA ARG A 178 -19.21 10.86 10.72
C ARG A 178 -19.50 9.46 11.25
N VAL A 179 -20.78 9.16 11.46
CA VAL A 179 -21.25 7.83 11.79
C VAL A 179 -21.66 7.13 10.50
N THR A 180 -21.21 5.90 10.31
CA THR A 180 -21.56 5.05 9.17
C THR A 180 -22.58 3.99 9.61
N SER A 181 -23.36 3.49 8.66
CA SER A 181 -24.40 2.47 8.90
C SER A 181 -24.54 1.54 7.68
N GLY A 182 -25.27 0.43 7.82
CA GLY A 182 -25.44 -0.53 6.74
C GLY A 182 -24.12 -1.15 6.28
N ASP A 183 -23.94 -1.33 4.98
CA ASP A 183 -22.73 -1.93 4.41
C ASP A 183 -21.48 -1.09 4.68
N GLU A 184 -21.59 0.24 4.75
CA GLU A 184 -20.46 1.12 5.09
C GLU A 184 -19.95 0.83 6.51
N ALA A 185 -20.86 0.67 7.49
CA ALA A 185 -20.47 0.26 8.84
C ALA A 185 -19.93 -1.16 8.90
N LEU A 186 -20.45 -2.07 8.08
CA LEU A 186 -19.98 -3.46 8.00
C LEU A 186 -18.55 -3.52 7.45
N VAL A 187 -18.27 -2.73 6.41
CA VAL A 187 -16.93 -2.54 5.86
C VAL A 187 -16.00 -1.93 6.92
N ASP A 188 -16.42 -0.87 7.60
CA ASP A 188 -15.60 -0.28 8.66
C ASP A 188 -15.33 -1.25 9.82
N ARG A 189 -16.30 -2.08 10.19
CA ARG A 189 -16.20 -3.05 11.29
C ARG A 189 -15.13 -4.11 11.03
N TYR A 190 -14.96 -4.53 9.79
CA TYR A 190 -14.02 -5.60 9.42
C TYR A 190 -12.81 -5.10 8.60
N ALA A 191 -12.70 -3.80 8.36
CA ALA A 191 -11.55 -3.20 7.70
C ALA A 191 -10.26 -3.44 8.51
N PRO A 192 -9.22 -4.02 7.90
CA PRO A 192 -7.98 -4.32 8.62
C PRO A 192 -7.31 -3.07 9.21
N VAL A 193 -6.60 -3.27 10.31
CA VAL A 193 -5.61 -2.33 10.84
C VAL A 193 -4.25 -2.78 10.32
N PHE A 194 -3.59 -1.91 9.56
CA PHE A 194 -2.25 -2.17 9.03
C PHE A 194 -1.20 -1.80 10.06
N VAL A 195 -0.39 -2.76 10.49
CA VAL A 195 0.85 -2.48 11.17
C VAL A 195 1.93 -2.33 10.10
N MET A 196 2.43 -1.12 9.95
CA MET A 196 3.41 -0.77 8.93
C MET A 196 4.76 -1.47 9.20
N ARG A 197 5.58 -1.49 8.14
CA ARG A 197 6.75 -2.36 8.00
C ARG A 197 7.64 -2.49 9.22
N ASP A 198 8.10 -3.72 9.37
CA ASP A 198 8.99 -4.17 10.42
C ASP A 198 10.10 -5.13 9.91
N CYS A 199 10.16 -5.38 8.61
CA CYS A 199 11.11 -6.31 7.99
C CYS A 199 12.46 -5.69 7.63
N ASP A 200 12.57 -4.35 7.64
CA ASP A 200 13.80 -3.62 7.34
C ASP A 200 13.89 -2.39 8.25
N THR A 201 15.01 -2.26 8.98
CA THR A 201 15.28 -1.19 9.95
C THR A 201 15.84 0.08 9.30
N GLY A 202 15.94 0.11 7.98
CA GLY A 202 16.33 1.30 7.25
C GLY A 202 15.30 2.40 7.42
N GLU A 203 15.79 3.59 7.75
CA GLU A 203 15.07 4.87 7.65
C GLU A 203 14.34 5.07 6.30
N ARG A 204 14.68 4.30 5.26
CA ARG A 204 14.06 4.30 3.93
C ARG A 204 12.66 3.67 3.89
N ASN A 205 12.32 2.79 4.83
CA ASN A 205 11.15 1.91 4.69
C ASN A 205 10.02 2.25 5.68
N SER A 206 10.01 3.49 6.17
CA SER A 206 8.84 4.07 6.85
C SER A 206 7.82 4.52 5.80
N SER A 207 6.54 4.32 6.09
CA SER A 207 5.39 4.88 5.35
C SER A 207 5.45 6.41 5.20
N SER A 208 6.32 7.10 5.94
CA SER A 208 6.59 8.53 5.73
C SER A 208 7.40 8.84 4.48
N ARG A 209 8.02 7.85 3.85
CA ARG A 209 8.98 8.07 2.76
C ARG A 209 8.81 7.12 1.57
N SER A 210 8.30 5.91 1.79
CA SER A 210 8.09 4.92 0.74
C SER A 210 7.02 3.93 1.15
N ASP A 211 6.43 3.23 0.18
CA ASP A 211 5.42 2.19 0.38
C ASP A 211 4.29 2.63 1.34
N ALA A 212 3.89 3.90 1.21
CA ALA A 212 2.84 4.48 2.03
C ALA A 212 1.49 3.92 1.60
N PRO A 213 0.64 3.44 2.52
CA PRO A 213 -0.71 3.05 2.18
C PRO A 213 -1.50 4.29 1.77
N LEU A 214 -2.11 4.23 0.58
CA LEU A 214 -2.80 5.38 -0.01
C LEU A 214 -4.32 5.24 0.08
N LEU A 215 -4.83 4.05 -0.26
CA LEU A 215 -6.26 3.75 -0.36
C LEU A 215 -6.52 2.32 0.09
N MET A 216 -7.56 2.08 0.88
CA MET A 216 -8.12 0.76 1.13
C MET A 216 -9.41 0.63 0.33
N THR A 217 -9.52 -0.39 -0.51
CA THR A 217 -10.68 -0.58 -1.37
C THR A 217 -11.49 -1.80 -0.92
N PRO A 218 -12.77 -1.59 -0.54
CA PRO A 218 -13.64 -2.69 -0.13
C PRO A 218 -14.56 -3.10 -1.28
N ALA A 219 -14.70 -4.41 -1.50
CA ALA A 219 -15.73 -4.97 -2.37
C ALA A 219 -16.62 -5.92 -1.57
N ILE A 220 -17.95 -5.70 -1.63
CA ILE A 220 -18.94 -6.56 -0.97
C ILE A 220 -19.71 -7.40 -1.98
N THR A 221 -19.78 -8.70 -1.72
CA THR A 221 -20.64 -9.63 -2.45
C THR A 221 -21.79 -10.07 -1.55
N HIS A 222 -23.02 -9.87 -2.00
CA HIS A 222 -24.23 -10.34 -1.33
C HIS A 222 -24.66 -11.68 -1.92
N HIS A 223 -24.82 -12.69 -1.07
CA HIS A 223 -25.16 -14.04 -1.50
C HIS A 223 -26.66 -14.34 -1.33
N PRO A 224 -27.23 -15.27 -2.13
CA PRO A 224 -28.65 -15.63 -2.04
C PRO A 224 -29.11 -16.18 -0.69
N ASP A 225 -28.20 -16.74 0.10
CA ASP A 225 -28.48 -17.27 1.45
C ASP A 225 -28.47 -16.18 2.54
N GLY A 226 -28.26 -14.92 2.15
CA GLY A 226 -28.20 -13.78 3.06
C GLY A 226 -26.81 -13.53 3.67
N SER A 227 -25.82 -14.38 3.37
CA SER A 227 -24.43 -14.12 3.74
C SER A 227 -23.82 -13.00 2.88
N ARG A 228 -22.75 -12.39 3.40
CA ARG A 228 -21.98 -11.36 2.70
C ARG A 228 -20.50 -11.71 2.76
N THR A 229 -19.79 -11.53 1.66
CA THR A 229 -18.32 -11.59 1.64
C THR A 229 -17.77 -10.22 1.37
N ILE A 230 -16.84 -9.75 2.20
CA ILE A 230 -16.10 -8.50 1.98
C ILE A 230 -14.65 -8.86 1.66
N GLU A 231 -14.14 -8.31 0.57
CA GLU A 231 -12.73 -8.35 0.22
C GLU A 231 -12.11 -6.96 0.30
N TYR A 232 -10.93 -6.87 0.92
CA TYR A 232 -10.17 -5.64 1.04
C TYR A 232 -8.88 -5.76 0.23
N ARG A 233 -8.64 -4.75 -0.60
CA ARG A 233 -7.33 -4.49 -1.21
C ARG A 233 -6.76 -3.19 -0.66
N VAL A 234 -5.45 -3.01 -0.77
CA VAL A 234 -4.78 -1.74 -0.48
C VAL A 234 -3.96 -1.33 -1.68
N VAL A 235 -3.92 -0.04 -1.95
CA VAL A 235 -2.99 0.58 -2.88
C VAL A 235 -1.89 1.23 -2.05
N LEU A 236 -0.63 0.82 -2.23
CA LEU A 236 0.54 1.40 -1.57
C LEU A 236 1.41 2.14 -2.59
N SER A 237 2.01 3.26 -2.22
CA SER A 237 2.67 4.22 -3.13
C SER A 237 3.70 3.61 -4.10
N ASN A 238 4.30 2.48 -3.76
CA ASN A 238 5.30 1.79 -4.56
C ASN A 238 5.41 0.29 -4.19
N GLU A 239 6.23 -0.44 -4.95
CA GLU A 239 6.75 -1.77 -4.60
C GLU A 239 8.29 -1.67 -4.48
N ASP A 240 8.82 -1.64 -3.25
CA ASP A 240 10.27 -1.52 -3.03
C ASP A 240 11.08 -2.80 -3.33
N GLY A 241 10.47 -3.96 -3.15
CA GLY A 241 11.09 -5.27 -3.33
C GLY A 241 10.27 -6.19 -4.22
N GLY A 242 10.86 -7.27 -4.71
CA GLY A 242 10.15 -8.22 -5.57
C GLY A 242 10.29 -7.89 -7.05
N THR A 243 9.32 -7.16 -7.61
CA THR A 243 9.20 -6.92 -9.05
C THR A 243 9.91 -5.63 -9.46
N ALA A 244 10.63 -5.64 -10.59
CA ALA A 244 11.32 -4.44 -11.08
C ALA A 244 10.33 -3.49 -11.79
N PRO A 245 10.51 -2.15 -11.71
CA PRO A 245 9.61 -1.19 -12.33
C PRO A 245 9.28 -1.42 -13.82
N PRO A 246 10.23 -1.84 -14.69
CA PRO A 246 9.90 -2.17 -16.08
C PRO A 246 8.89 -3.32 -16.22
N ASP A 247 8.99 -4.34 -15.36
CA ASP A 247 8.06 -5.47 -15.35
C ASP A 247 6.70 -5.06 -14.78
N LEU A 248 6.68 -4.16 -13.79
CA LEU A 248 5.44 -3.59 -13.25
C LEU A 248 4.68 -2.76 -14.27
N LEU A 249 5.37 -1.91 -15.01
CA LEU A 249 4.76 -1.16 -16.11
C LEU A 249 4.22 -2.08 -17.20
N ALA A 250 4.91 -3.18 -17.52
CA ALA A 250 4.47 -4.12 -18.54
C ALA A 250 3.27 -4.98 -18.12
N LYS A 251 3.18 -5.36 -16.83
CA LYS A 251 2.11 -6.22 -16.30
C LYS A 251 0.92 -5.45 -15.76
N PHE A 252 1.16 -4.35 -15.05
CA PHE A 252 0.12 -3.66 -14.29
C PHE A 252 -0.14 -2.25 -14.80
N GLY A 253 0.70 -1.73 -15.70
CA GLY A 253 0.56 -0.38 -16.22
C GLY A 253 0.74 0.71 -15.17
N ARG A 254 1.48 0.41 -14.10
CA ARG A 254 1.82 1.30 -12.99
C ARG A 254 2.93 0.65 -12.18
N THR A 255 3.59 1.42 -11.31
CA THR A 255 4.61 0.91 -10.37
C THR A 255 4.16 0.95 -8.92
N ILE A 256 2.96 1.46 -8.67
CA ILE A 256 2.29 1.35 -7.39
C ILE A 256 2.05 -0.13 -7.09
N ASP A 257 2.04 -0.48 -5.82
CA ASP A 257 1.65 -1.81 -5.39
C ASP A 257 0.16 -1.85 -5.06
N ALA A 258 -0.51 -2.93 -5.42
CA ALA A 258 -1.93 -3.11 -5.16
C ALA A 258 -2.17 -4.57 -4.76
N GLU A 259 -2.38 -4.79 -3.48
CA GLU A 259 -2.43 -6.13 -2.91
C GLU A 259 -3.83 -6.45 -2.37
N PRO A 260 -4.40 -7.62 -2.69
CA PRO A 260 -5.50 -8.17 -1.92
C PRO A 260 -4.97 -8.66 -0.57
N LEU A 261 -5.67 -8.34 0.50
CA LEU A 261 -5.12 -8.49 1.84
C LEU A 261 -5.93 -9.42 2.69
N TYR A 262 -7.24 -9.21 2.66
CA TYR A 262 -8.16 -9.75 3.64
C TYR A 262 -9.51 -10.03 3.02
N ARG A 263 -10.10 -11.15 3.40
CA ARG A 263 -11.45 -11.53 3.05
C ARG A 263 -12.16 -12.04 4.28
N VAL A 264 -13.40 -11.61 4.48
CA VAL A 264 -14.28 -12.10 5.55
C VAL A 264 -15.64 -12.46 4.98
N THR A 265 -16.18 -13.59 5.41
CA THR A 265 -17.57 -13.98 5.12
C THR A 265 -18.38 -13.94 6.40
N ILE A 266 -19.52 -13.26 6.33
CA ILE A 266 -20.46 -13.05 7.43
C ILE A 266 -21.78 -13.69 7.04
N ASP A 267 -22.31 -14.58 7.89
CA ASP A 267 -23.60 -15.23 7.65
C ASP A 267 -24.79 -14.26 7.80
N ALA A 268 -25.99 -14.77 7.54
CA ALA A 268 -27.22 -13.99 7.64
C ALA A 268 -27.49 -13.47 9.07
N ASP A 269 -26.98 -14.16 10.10
CA ASP A 269 -27.11 -13.80 11.51
C ASP A 269 -26.03 -12.79 11.97
N GLY A 270 -25.10 -12.42 11.10
CA GLY A 270 -24.01 -11.50 11.40
C GLY A 270 -22.79 -12.15 12.04
N ARG A 271 -22.69 -13.50 12.04
CA ARG A 271 -21.50 -14.21 12.52
C ARG A 271 -20.49 -14.38 11.41
N VAL A 272 -19.22 -14.21 11.76
CA VAL A 272 -18.11 -14.53 10.88
C VAL A 272 -18.01 -16.05 10.72
N THR A 273 -18.01 -16.53 9.48
CA THR A 273 -17.92 -17.96 9.14
C THR A 273 -16.62 -18.34 8.44
N ASP A 274 -15.93 -17.37 7.84
CA ASP A 274 -14.63 -17.55 7.20
C ASP A 274 -13.85 -16.22 7.23
N GLU A 275 -12.57 -16.30 7.59
CA GLU A 275 -11.62 -15.17 7.53
C GLU A 275 -10.34 -15.66 6.87
N GLN A 276 -9.86 -14.93 5.87
CA GLN A 276 -8.65 -15.27 5.14
C GLN A 276 -7.81 -14.03 4.90
N TYR A 277 -6.49 -14.22 4.87
CA TYR A 277 -5.54 -13.17 4.48
C TYR A 277 -4.58 -13.67 3.41
N GLN A 278 -4.06 -12.75 2.60
CA GLN A 278 -3.00 -13.07 1.66
C GLN A 278 -1.65 -13.04 2.36
N SER A 279 -1.06 -14.23 2.50
CA SER A 279 0.19 -14.45 3.22
C SER A 279 1.43 -13.93 2.46
N PRO A 280 2.61 -13.89 3.12
CA PRO A 280 3.87 -13.39 2.55
C PRO A 280 4.38 -14.12 1.29
N VAL A 281 3.71 -15.20 0.90
CA VAL A 281 4.02 -16.02 -0.27
C VAL A 281 2.90 -16.02 -1.31
N HIS A 282 2.06 -14.98 -1.31
CA HIS A 282 0.89 -14.80 -2.19
C HIS A 282 -0.11 -15.97 -2.14
N ARG A 283 -0.35 -16.52 -0.95
CA ARG A 283 -1.36 -17.57 -0.74
C ARG A 283 -2.41 -17.10 0.26
N TRP A 284 -3.68 -17.32 -0.07
CA TRP A 284 -4.77 -17.18 0.88
C TRP A 284 -4.65 -18.26 1.95
N LEU A 285 -4.53 -17.82 3.21
CA LEU A 285 -4.52 -18.66 4.39
C LEU A 285 -5.68 -18.22 5.30
N ALA A 286 -6.20 -19.15 6.10
CA ALA A 286 -7.12 -18.79 7.17
C ALA A 286 -6.46 -17.77 8.12
N PHE A 287 -7.20 -16.75 8.51
CA PHE A 287 -6.72 -15.77 9.47
C PHE A 287 -6.77 -16.35 10.89
N ASP A 288 -5.62 -16.35 11.57
CA ASP A 288 -5.46 -16.83 12.95
C ASP A 288 -4.76 -15.78 13.85
N GLY A 289 -4.88 -14.51 13.45
CA GLY A 289 -4.23 -13.36 14.08
C GLY A 289 -5.09 -12.66 15.13
N GLU A 290 -4.58 -11.52 15.58
CA GLU A 290 -5.28 -10.66 16.55
C GLU A 290 -6.27 -9.71 15.87
N HIS A 291 -7.32 -9.34 16.59
CA HIS A 291 -8.24 -8.29 16.19
C HIS A 291 -8.21 -7.11 17.17
N HIS A 292 -8.42 -5.90 16.66
CA HIS A 292 -8.82 -4.72 17.42
C HIS A 292 -10.34 -4.55 17.33
N GLY A 293 -11.08 -5.02 18.33
CA GLY A 293 -12.53 -5.22 18.18
C GLY A 293 -12.78 -6.34 17.17
N ALA A 294 -13.55 -6.07 16.12
CA ALA A 294 -13.76 -7.00 15.00
C ALA A 294 -12.78 -6.79 13.83
N ARG A 295 -11.86 -5.82 13.95
CA ARG A 295 -10.95 -5.43 12.86
C ARG A 295 -9.67 -6.27 12.93
N PRO A 296 -9.31 -7.04 11.90
CA PRO A 296 -8.10 -7.85 11.93
C PRO A 296 -6.86 -6.96 11.91
N ILE A 297 -5.82 -7.36 12.64
CA ILE A 297 -4.52 -6.69 12.63
C ILE A 297 -3.60 -7.43 11.66
N LEU A 298 -3.18 -6.74 10.59
CA LEU A 298 -2.30 -7.28 9.56
C LEU A 298 -0.97 -6.53 9.57
N ARG A 299 0.13 -7.26 9.70
CA ARG A 299 1.48 -6.70 9.71
C ARG A 299 2.11 -6.83 8.33
N VAL A 300 2.59 -5.72 7.77
CA VAL A 300 3.43 -5.76 6.57
C VAL A 300 4.76 -6.44 6.89
N SER A 301 5.03 -7.54 6.20
CA SER A 301 6.08 -8.51 6.56
C SER A 301 7.11 -8.77 5.45
N THR A 302 6.87 -8.27 4.25
CA THR A 302 7.81 -8.38 3.11
C THR A 302 8.14 -7.01 2.52
N ALA A 303 9.19 -6.99 1.70
CA ALA A 303 9.58 -5.81 0.92
C ALA A 303 8.68 -5.54 -0.30
N ASN A 304 7.76 -6.46 -0.61
CA ASN A 304 6.69 -6.29 -1.60
C ASN A 304 5.32 -6.20 -0.90
N ASN A 305 5.28 -5.55 0.27
CA ASN A 305 4.08 -5.19 1.03
C ASN A 305 3.10 -6.29 1.47
N LEU A 306 3.45 -7.57 1.30
CA LEU A 306 2.61 -8.66 1.77
C LEU A 306 2.56 -8.77 3.29
N VAL A 307 1.44 -9.27 3.78
CA VAL A 307 1.08 -9.23 5.18
C VAL A 307 1.17 -10.59 5.88
N SER A 308 1.30 -10.53 7.20
CA SER A 308 1.20 -11.67 8.10
C SER A 308 0.13 -11.42 9.17
N ALA A 309 -0.50 -12.49 9.64
CA ALA A 309 -1.41 -12.47 10.80
C ALA A 309 -0.66 -12.51 12.15
N ARG A 310 0.68 -12.37 12.13
CA ARG A 310 1.51 -12.37 13.35
C ARG A 310 1.32 -11.06 14.11
N PRO A 311 1.46 -11.08 15.46
CA PRO A 311 1.43 -9.85 16.23
C PRO A 311 2.44 -8.83 15.69
N GLY A 312 2.02 -7.58 15.63
CA GLY A 312 2.90 -6.45 15.34
C GLY A 312 3.85 -6.19 16.51
N LEU A 313 4.95 -5.48 16.24
CA LEU A 313 5.77 -4.99 17.36
C LEU A 313 5.02 -3.94 18.17
N ARG A 314 5.37 -3.90 19.45
CA ARG A 314 5.01 -2.77 20.31
C ARG A 314 5.60 -1.50 19.69
N GLY A 315 4.80 -0.44 19.69
CA GLY A 315 5.21 0.86 19.16
C GLY A 315 5.21 1.01 17.65
N ALA A 316 4.91 -0.05 16.89
CA ALA A 316 4.87 0.03 15.42
C ALA A 316 3.77 0.98 14.93
N GLU A 317 4.07 1.71 13.86
CA GLU A 317 3.13 2.61 13.20
C GLU A 317 1.92 1.82 12.68
N ARG A 318 0.72 2.35 12.95
CA ARG A 318 -0.53 1.75 12.48
C ARG A 318 -1.20 2.64 11.47
N TRP A 319 -1.60 2.09 10.35
CA TRP A 319 -2.50 2.72 9.40
C TRP A 319 -3.91 2.16 9.56
N SER A 320 -4.88 3.06 9.61
CA SER A 320 -6.28 2.73 9.88
C SER A 320 -7.21 3.74 9.21
N ASP A 321 -6.82 4.22 8.04
CA ASP A 321 -7.71 5.06 7.25
C ASP A 321 -8.96 4.26 6.89
N ALA A 322 -10.07 4.99 6.79
CA ALA A 322 -11.32 4.41 6.34
C ALA A 322 -11.18 3.95 4.89
N ALA A 323 -11.82 2.83 4.59
CA ALA A 323 -11.91 2.35 3.22
C ALA A 323 -12.69 3.37 2.38
N ILE A 324 -12.31 3.50 1.11
CA ILE A 324 -13.05 4.32 0.14
C ILE A 324 -14.46 3.73 -0.08
N ASP A 325 -15.24 4.39 -0.93
CA ASP A 325 -16.55 3.90 -1.33
C ASP A 325 -16.51 2.45 -1.80
N ILE A 326 -17.56 1.69 -1.46
CA ILE A 326 -17.69 0.28 -1.81
C ILE A 326 -17.71 0.15 -3.33
N ILE A 327 -16.78 -0.64 -3.86
CA ILE A 327 -16.63 -0.88 -5.30
C ILE A 327 -17.17 -2.25 -5.69
N ALA A 328 -17.44 -2.41 -6.98
CA ALA A 328 -17.78 -3.72 -7.53
C ALA A 328 -16.54 -4.64 -7.46
N PRO A 329 -16.70 -5.95 -7.20
CA PRO A 329 -15.57 -6.90 -7.11
C PRO A 329 -14.63 -6.88 -8.32
N GLU A 330 -15.17 -6.64 -9.51
CA GLU A 330 -14.44 -6.57 -10.79
C GLU A 330 -13.75 -5.24 -11.04
N THR A 331 -13.97 -4.21 -10.20
CA THR A 331 -13.35 -2.90 -10.38
C THR A 331 -11.83 -3.01 -10.24
N SER A 332 -11.11 -2.56 -11.26
CA SER A 332 -9.65 -2.67 -11.30
C SER A 332 -8.97 -1.57 -10.49
N ASP A 333 -7.76 -1.81 -9.98
CA ASP A 333 -7.03 -0.77 -9.22
C ASP A 333 -6.67 0.44 -10.09
N HIS A 334 -6.55 0.26 -11.41
CA HIS A 334 -6.36 1.36 -12.36
C HIS A 334 -7.56 2.31 -12.36
N GLU A 335 -8.79 1.78 -12.27
CA GLU A 335 -10.00 2.59 -12.17
C GLU A 335 -10.11 3.28 -10.81
N VAL A 336 -9.72 2.59 -9.73
CA VAL A 336 -9.59 3.18 -8.39
C VAL A 336 -8.63 4.37 -8.43
N MET A 337 -7.41 4.18 -8.94
CA MET A 337 -6.43 5.26 -9.05
C MET A 337 -6.90 6.39 -9.97
N ARG A 338 -7.66 6.08 -11.03
CA ARG A 338 -8.25 7.11 -11.90
C ARG A 338 -9.30 7.95 -11.16
N ALA A 339 -10.05 7.36 -10.23
CA ALA A 339 -10.98 8.08 -9.36
C ALA A 339 -10.26 8.93 -8.31
N HIS A 340 -9.03 8.55 -7.92
CA HIS A 340 -8.17 9.25 -6.98
C HIS A 340 -6.85 9.68 -7.66
N PRO A 341 -6.89 10.66 -8.58
CA PRO A 341 -5.80 10.96 -9.51
C PRO A 341 -4.47 11.36 -8.85
N TRP A 342 -4.51 11.83 -7.60
CA TRP A 342 -3.32 12.14 -6.81
C TRP A 342 -2.41 10.92 -6.60
N THR A 343 -2.96 9.69 -6.62
CA THR A 343 -2.17 8.45 -6.49
C THR A 343 -1.17 8.25 -7.63
N TRP A 344 -1.53 8.66 -8.86
CA TRP A 344 -0.62 8.65 -10.00
C TRP A 344 0.53 9.64 -9.84
N ARG A 345 0.23 10.81 -9.28
CA ARG A 345 1.22 11.84 -9.00
C ARG A 345 2.21 11.37 -7.94
N VAL A 346 1.73 10.74 -6.86
CA VAL A 346 2.55 10.13 -5.81
C VAL A 346 3.49 9.07 -6.41
N MET A 347 2.95 8.12 -7.17
CA MET A 347 3.73 7.08 -7.87
C MET A 347 4.87 7.70 -8.71
N ALA A 348 4.56 8.71 -9.53
CA ALA A 348 5.56 9.34 -10.40
C ALA A 348 6.64 10.11 -9.63
N LEU A 349 6.24 10.87 -8.60
CA LEU A 349 7.17 11.62 -7.75
C LEU A 349 8.13 10.69 -7.00
N GLU A 350 7.64 9.53 -6.54
CA GLU A 350 8.46 8.52 -5.88
C GLU A 350 9.53 7.96 -6.80
N LEU A 351 9.14 7.51 -8.00
CA LEU A 351 10.06 7.00 -9.01
C LEU A 351 11.18 8.00 -9.35
N LEU A 352 10.82 9.28 -9.46
CA LEU A 352 11.76 10.36 -9.72
C LEU A 352 12.71 10.58 -8.53
N ARG A 353 12.17 10.71 -7.31
CA ARG A 353 12.95 10.93 -6.08
C ARG A 353 13.95 9.81 -5.81
N GLU A 354 13.54 8.56 -6.06
CA GLU A 354 14.36 7.39 -5.79
C GLU A 354 15.39 7.08 -6.89
N GLY A 355 15.42 7.86 -7.98
CA GLY A 355 16.33 7.61 -9.09
C GLY A 355 16.02 6.33 -9.86
N ARG A 356 14.75 5.86 -9.81
CA ARG A 356 14.25 4.72 -10.60
C ARG A 356 13.93 5.09 -12.05
N THR A 357 14.32 6.29 -12.47
CA THR A 357 14.19 6.79 -13.84
C THR A 357 15.57 7.04 -14.44
N ALA A 358 15.67 6.92 -15.75
CA ALA A 358 16.87 7.25 -16.51
C ALA A 358 16.58 8.40 -17.48
N ALA A 359 17.60 9.21 -17.77
CA ALA A 359 17.54 10.19 -18.84
C ALA A 359 17.26 9.50 -20.19
N ALA A 360 16.65 10.24 -21.13
CA ALA A 360 16.20 9.71 -22.41
C ALA A 360 17.30 9.01 -23.22
N ASP A 361 18.52 9.55 -23.17
CA ASP A 361 19.70 9.11 -23.90
C ASP A 361 20.62 8.18 -23.09
N ALA A 362 20.28 7.89 -21.83
CA ALA A 362 21.07 7.04 -20.96
C ALA A 362 20.74 5.56 -21.15
N VAL A 363 21.77 4.71 -21.02
CA VAL A 363 21.57 3.26 -20.89
C VAL A 363 20.85 2.99 -19.57
N ARG A 364 19.66 2.38 -19.65
CA ARG A 364 18.84 2.09 -18.47
C ARG A 364 19.38 0.90 -17.70
N GLY A 365 19.50 1.06 -16.38
CA GLY A 365 19.69 -0.08 -15.48
C GLY A 365 18.47 -1.00 -15.45
N ALA A 366 18.65 -2.23 -14.97
CA ALA A 366 17.58 -3.25 -14.94
C ALA A 366 16.35 -2.87 -14.08
N ARG A 367 16.49 -1.90 -13.17
CA ARG A 367 15.41 -1.38 -12.32
C ARG A 367 15.01 0.07 -12.67
N GLN A 368 15.44 0.57 -13.81
CA GLN A 368 15.12 1.93 -14.26
C GLN A 368 14.14 1.92 -15.43
N ILE A 369 13.21 2.87 -15.41
CA ILE A 369 12.30 3.19 -16.52
C ILE A 369 12.65 4.55 -17.12
N GLY A 370 11.96 4.96 -18.18
CA GLY A 370 12.03 6.35 -18.65
C GLY A 370 11.31 7.29 -17.68
N ASP A 371 11.31 8.58 -18.00
CA ASP A 371 10.51 9.56 -17.27
C ASP A 371 9.01 9.15 -17.28
N PRO A 372 8.29 9.15 -16.15
CA PRO A 372 6.86 8.81 -16.08
C PRO A 372 5.98 9.65 -17.03
N ARG A 373 6.39 10.88 -17.36
CA ARG A 373 5.73 11.79 -18.34
C ARG A 373 5.96 11.38 -19.79
N ARG A 374 6.57 10.22 -20.02
CA ARG A 374 6.72 9.62 -21.35
C ARG A 374 5.89 8.36 -21.51
N TYR A 375 5.03 8.04 -20.55
CA TYR A 375 4.18 6.86 -20.61
C TYR A 375 2.72 7.22 -20.84
N VAL A 376 2.06 6.37 -21.63
CA VAL A 376 0.61 6.24 -21.66
C VAL A 376 0.25 4.99 -20.88
N PHE A 377 -0.48 5.17 -19.79
CA PHE A 377 -0.94 4.11 -18.91
C PHE A 377 -2.32 3.63 -19.38
N LEU A 378 -2.48 2.32 -19.55
CA LEU A 378 -3.65 1.69 -20.14
C LEU A 378 -4.30 0.75 -19.14
N GLY A 379 -5.63 0.79 -19.09
CA GLY A 379 -6.38 -0.22 -18.33
C GLY A 379 -7.83 0.15 -17.98
N PRO A 380 -8.67 -0.86 -17.70
CA PRO A 380 -8.52 -2.26 -18.11
C PRO A 380 -8.69 -2.45 -19.64
N LEU A 381 -8.06 -3.48 -20.22
CA LEU A 381 -8.06 -3.83 -21.64
C LEU A 381 -8.69 -5.21 -21.87
N ASP A 382 -9.65 -5.30 -22.78
CA ASP A 382 -10.15 -6.60 -23.25
C ASP A 382 -9.14 -7.30 -24.19
N ASP A 383 -9.38 -8.58 -24.47
CA ASP A 383 -8.48 -9.39 -25.30
C ASP A 383 -8.37 -8.87 -26.74
N ALA A 384 -9.43 -8.25 -27.27
CA ALA A 384 -9.42 -7.69 -28.63
C ALA A 384 -8.51 -6.46 -28.71
N ALA A 385 -8.61 -5.54 -27.77
CA ALA A 385 -7.76 -4.36 -27.65
C ALA A 385 -6.30 -4.76 -27.41
N ARG A 386 -6.04 -5.74 -26.53
CA ARG A 386 -4.70 -6.28 -26.30
C ARG A 386 -4.10 -6.86 -27.58
N ALA A 387 -4.85 -7.69 -28.30
CA ALA A 387 -4.40 -8.28 -29.56
C ALA A 387 -4.13 -7.21 -30.62
N ALA A 388 -4.97 -6.18 -30.72
CA ALA A 388 -4.80 -5.08 -31.66
C ALA A 388 -3.52 -4.26 -31.36
N ILE A 389 -3.30 -3.90 -30.09
CA ILE A 389 -2.10 -3.17 -29.66
C ILE A 389 -0.83 -4.01 -29.91
N ALA A 390 -0.87 -5.31 -29.57
CA ALA A 390 0.25 -6.21 -29.81
C ALA A 390 0.57 -6.37 -31.31
N ALA A 391 -0.45 -6.53 -32.16
CA ALA A 391 -0.28 -6.64 -33.60
C ALA A 391 0.27 -5.35 -34.24
N ALA A 392 -0.10 -4.19 -33.71
CA ALA A 392 0.43 -2.90 -34.14
C ALA A 392 1.82 -2.57 -33.56
N GLY A 393 2.28 -3.34 -32.57
CA GLY A 393 3.52 -3.08 -31.82
C GLY A 393 3.41 -1.85 -30.88
N GLY A 394 2.21 -1.39 -30.58
CA GLY A 394 1.97 -0.17 -29.79
C GLY A 394 0.59 0.42 -29.99
N LEU A 395 0.40 1.62 -29.45
CA LEU A 395 -0.82 2.42 -29.58
C LEU A 395 -0.52 3.70 -30.35
N VAL A 396 -1.33 3.99 -31.38
CA VAL A 396 -1.20 5.24 -32.13
C VAL A 396 -1.91 6.35 -31.36
N LEU A 397 -1.21 7.45 -31.15
CA LEU A 397 -1.70 8.62 -30.44
C LEU A 397 -1.75 9.82 -31.39
N VAL A 398 -2.70 10.72 -31.13
CA VAL A 398 -2.83 11.99 -31.86
C VAL A 398 -2.22 13.11 -31.00
N LEU A 399 -1.30 13.86 -31.59
CA LEU A 399 -0.68 15.02 -30.95
C LEU A 399 -1.48 16.31 -31.19
N ALA A 400 -1.12 17.37 -30.48
CA ALA A 400 -1.78 18.69 -30.54
C ALA A 400 -1.73 19.36 -31.92
N ASP A 401 -0.72 19.06 -32.72
CA ASP A 401 -0.56 19.53 -34.10
C ASP A 401 -1.28 18.62 -35.13
N GLY A 402 -2.01 17.60 -34.65
CA GLY A 402 -2.68 16.60 -35.48
C GLY A 402 -1.77 15.49 -36.00
N SER A 403 -0.46 15.56 -35.74
CA SER A 403 0.46 14.48 -36.10
C SER A 403 0.19 13.22 -35.28
N ARG A 404 0.67 12.08 -35.78
CA ARG A 404 0.46 10.76 -35.17
C ARG A 404 1.78 10.16 -34.73
N VAL A 405 1.82 9.65 -33.51
CA VAL A 405 2.99 8.95 -32.95
C VAL A 405 2.61 7.57 -32.44
N LEU A 406 3.54 6.62 -32.51
CA LEU A 406 3.36 5.27 -31.97
C LEU A 406 3.99 5.19 -30.58
N ALA A 407 3.17 5.06 -29.54
CA ALA A 407 3.64 4.67 -28.22
C ALA A 407 3.91 3.17 -28.23
N LYS A 408 5.16 2.76 -28.00
CA LYS A 408 5.58 1.38 -28.18
C LYS A 408 5.25 0.53 -26.96
N ILE A 409 4.92 -0.73 -27.20
CA ILE A 409 4.79 -1.73 -26.13
C ILE A 409 6.09 -1.81 -25.33
N ALA A 410 5.97 -1.78 -24.00
CA ALA A 410 7.08 -2.12 -23.12
C ALA A 410 7.44 -3.61 -23.28
N LYS A 411 8.69 -3.96 -22.99
CA LYS A 411 9.13 -5.36 -22.94
C LYS A 411 8.26 -6.10 -21.90
N GLY A 412 7.48 -7.08 -22.35
CA GLY A 412 6.61 -7.88 -21.48
C GLY A 412 5.10 -7.63 -21.63
N PHE A 413 4.65 -6.68 -22.46
CA PHE A 413 3.23 -6.34 -22.70
C PHE A 413 2.31 -7.55 -22.99
N ALA A 414 2.84 -8.60 -23.62
CA ALA A 414 2.08 -9.80 -24.00
C ALA A 414 2.34 -11.01 -23.09
N ALA A 415 3.11 -10.85 -22.00
CA ALA A 415 3.45 -11.95 -21.10
C ALA A 415 2.42 -12.05 -19.96
N GLY A 416 1.44 -12.94 -20.11
CA GLY A 416 0.48 -13.31 -19.06
C GLY A 416 -0.94 -12.78 -19.29
N ASP A 417 -1.80 -13.01 -18.28
CA ASP A 417 -3.23 -12.67 -18.30
C ASP A 417 -3.51 -11.26 -17.77
N PHE A 418 -2.57 -10.34 -17.97
CA PHE A 418 -2.72 -8.98 -17.48
C PHE A 418 -3.49 -8.10 -18.46
N HIS A 419 -4.47 -7.39 -17.92
CA HIS A 419 -5.39 -6.52 -18.67
C HIS A 419 -5.00 -5.04 -18.62
N GLN A 420 -3.75 -4.72 -18.26
CA GLN A 420 -3.26 -3.35 -18.08
C GLN A 420 -1.80 -3.27 -18.52
N SER A 421 -1.34 -2.09 -18.95
CA SER A 421 0.08 -1.88 -19.30
C SER A 421 0.40 -0.40 -19.45
N ALA A 422 1.68 -0.05 -19.45
CA ALA A 422 2.17 1.26 -19.89
C ALA A 422 2.90 1.15 -21.23
N LEU A 423 2.73 2.17 -22.08
CA LEU A 423 3.39 2.30 -23.38
C LEU A 423 4.26 3.54 -23.40
N GLU A 424 5.47 3.43 -23.93
CA GLU A 424 6.41 4.54 -23.93
C GLU A 424 6.35 5.35 -25.22
N LEU A 425 6.29 6.67 -25.08
CA LEU A 425 6.38 7.63 -26.16
C LEU A 425 7.79 7.65 -26.79
N PRO A 426 7.90 7.86 -28.11
CA PRO A 426 9.19 8.01 -28.78
C PRO A 426 9.96 9.23 -28.26
N ASP A 427 11.28 9.25 -28.50
CA ASP A 427 12.12 10.38 -28.10
C ASP A 427 11.63 11.70 -28.70
N GLY A 428 11.66 12.76 -27.88
CA GLY A 428 11.15 14.08 -28.24
C GLY A 428 9.63 14.25 -28.13
N ALA A 429 8.86 13.18 -27.94
CA ALA A 429 7.43 13.28 -27.63
C ALA A 429 7.20 13.34 -26.12
N ALA A 430 6.34 14.28 -25.70
CA ALA A 430 5.88 14.43 -24.32
C ALA A 430 4.37 14.24 -24.24
N THR A 431 3.89 13.74 -23.11
CA THR A 431 2.47 13.55 -22.81
C THR A 431 1.64 14.85 -22.92
N ASP A 432 2.23 16.01 -22.65
CA ASP A 432 1.62 17.34 -22.82
C ASP A 432 1.16 17.61 -24.26
N ALA A 433 1.83 17.00 -25.24
CA ALA A 433 1.45 17.10 -26.65
C ALA A 433 0.34 16.12 -27.04
N VAL A 434 0.10 15.07 -26.25
CA VAL A 434 -0.89 14.02 -26.58
C VAL A 434 -2.30 14.54 -26.33
N ARG A 435 -3.18 14.41 -27.34
CA ARG A 435 -4.59 14.84 -27.28
C ARG A 435 -5.58 13.69 -27.24
N GLY A 436 -5.22 12.53 -27.78
CA GLY A 436 -6.11 11.38 -27.76
C GLY A 436 -5.49 10.11 -28.32
N VAL A 437 -6.26 9.04 -28.21
CA VAL A 437 -5.92 7.74 -28.78
C VAL A 437 -6.54 7.64 -30.18
N ALA A 438 -5.76 7.20 -31.15
CA ALA A 438 -6.24 6.94 -32.50
C ALA A 438 -6.75 5.49 -32.61
N ASP A 439 -7.85 5.32 -33.36
CA ASP A 439 -8.29 4.05 -33.94
C ASP A 439 -8.67 2.92 -32.96
N LEU A 440 -8.56 3.13 -31.64
CA LEU A 440 -8.97 2.23 -30.56
C LEU A 440 -9.72 2.96 -29.46
N ASP A 441 -10.81 2.35 -28.98
CA ASP A 441 -11.56 2.82 -27.82
C ASP A 441 -11.02 2.14 -26.56
N VAL A 442 -10.02 2.76 -25.95
CA VAL A 442 -9.35 2.25 -24.74
C VAL A 442 -9.24 3.35 -23.70
N SER A 443 -9.37 2.95 -22.43
CA SER A 443 -9.07 3.82 -21.30
C SER A 443 -7.56 4.03 -21.21
N ALA A 444 -7.15 5.28 -21.43
CA ALA A 444 -5.75 5.68 -21.43
C ALA A 444 -5.55 6.93 -20.57
N VAL A 445 -4.46 6.94 -19.82
CA VAL A 445 -4.07 8.01 -18.89
C VAL A 445 -2.66 8.47 -19.22
N VAL A 446 -2.41 9.76 -19.08
CA VAL A 446 -1.08 10.37 -19.16
C VAL A 446 -0.84 11.27 -17.96
N LEU A 447 0.44 11.60 -17.71
CA LEU A 447 0.84 12.58 -16.70
C LEU A 447 1.32 13.84 -17.40
N ASP A 448 0.76 15.00 -17.07
CA ASP A 448 1.19 16.28 -17.63
C ASP A 448 2.51 16.76 -16.99
N ALA A 449 3.04 17.92 -17.41
CA ALA A 449 4.32 18.47 -16.93
C ALA A 449 4.47 18.54 -15.41
N ASP A 450 3.37 18.82 -14.70
CA ASP A 450 3.27 18.91 -13.24
C ASP A 450 2.93 17.57 -12.56
N LEU A 451 2.94 16.48 -13.33
CA LEU A 451 2.57 15.12 -12.94
C LEU A 451 1.10 14.94 -12.56
N SER A 452 0.23 15.91 -12.89
CA SER A 452 -1.21 15.70 -12.78
C SER A 452 -1.70 14.68 -13.81
N MET A 453 -2.67 13.87 -13.38
CA MET A 453 -3.26 12.83 -14.22
C MET A 453 -4.27 13.43 -15.20
N ARG A 454 -4.15 13.06 -16.48
CA ARG A 454 -5.14 13.38 -17.51
C ARG A 454 -5.60 12.14 -18.25
N VAL A 455 -6.93 11.97 -18.34
CA VAL A 455 -7.56 10.91 -19.14
C VAL A 455 -7.56 11.31 -20.61
N LEU A 456 -7.05 10.44 -21.47
CA LEU A 456 -7.14 10.59 -22.91
C LEU A 456 -8.50 10.10 -23.40
N ARG A 457 -9.11 10.85 -24.32
CA ARG A 457 -10.33 10.42 -25.01
C ARG A 457 -9.95 9.77 -26.35
N PRO A 458 -10.77 8.85 -26.86
CA PRO A 458 -10.68 8.46 -28.27
C PRO A 458 -10.75 9.73 -29.13
N ALA A 459 -9.79 9.91 -30.03
CA ALA A 459 -9.89 10.96 -31.03
C ALA A 459 -11.15 10.68 -31.87
N ALA A 460 -11.98 11.70 -32.09
CA ALA A 460 -13.13 11.56 -32.98
C ALA A 460 -12.62 10.94 -34.29
N ARG A 461 -13.26 9.87 -34.75
CA ARG A 461 -13.00 9.34 -36.09
C ARG A 461 -13.40 10.45 -37.06
N GLU A 462 -12.44 11.28 -37.47
CA GLU A 462 -12.63 12.10 -38.65
C GLU A 462 -13.00 11.13 -39.77
N SER A 463 -14.22 11.29 -40.29
CA SER A 463 -14.74 10.51 -41.39
C SER A 463 -13.69 10.48 -42.49
N ALA A 464 -13.15 9.28 -42.72
CA ALA A 464 -11.99 9.02 -43.56
C ALA A 464 -12.00 9.83 -44.86
N GLY A 465 -11.19 10.89 -44.86
CA GLY A 465 -11.03 11.78 -46.00
C GLY A 465 -9.59 12.23 -46.21
N VAL A 466 -8.59 11.65 -45.54
CA VAL A 466 -7.17 11.96 -45.83
C VAL A 466 -6.30 10.70 -45.67
N ARG A 467 -5.77 10.21 -46.79
CA ARG A 467 -4.63 9.27 -46.81
C ARG A 467 -3.37 10.03 -46.41
N GLY A 468 -3.05 10.07 -45.13
CA GLY A 468 -1.80 10.62 -44.61
C GLY A 468 -0.73 9.55 -44.46
N ALA A 469 0.41 9.73 -45.12
CA ALA A 469 1.55 8.84 -45.08
C ALA A 469 2.14 8.72 -43.66
N TYR A 470 2.45 7.50 -43.24
CA TYR A 470 3.26 7.25 -42.04
C TYR A 470 4.68 7.78 -42.26
N VAL A 471 5.11 8.74 -41.44
CA VAL A 471 6.54 9.07 -41.34
C VAL A 471 7.16 8.05 -40.39
N ARG A 472 7.91 7.09 -40.95
CA ARG A 472 8.87 6.30 -40.17
C ARG A 472 10.08 7.22 -39.92
N ALA A 473 10.36 7.50 -38.65
CA ALA A 473 11.67 7.96 -38.21
C ALA A 473 12.55 6.74 -37.94
#